data_AF-A0A6C1NN27-F1
#
_entry.id   AF-A0A6C1NN27-F1
#
_cell.length_a   1.000
_cell.length_b   1.000
_cell.length_c   1.000
_cell.angle_alpha   90.00
_cell.angle_beta   90.00
_cell.angle_gamma   90.00
#
_symmetry.space_group_name_H-M   'P 1'
#
loop_
_entity.id
_entity.type
_entity.pdbx_description
1 polymer ?
#
loop_
_entity_poly.entity_id
_entity_poly.type
_entity_poly.pdbx_seq_one_letter_code
_entity_poly.pdbx_strand_id
1 'polypeptide(L)' 'MWDTCSVQLNVRLPKDIARQAEEVQKSDPEFLSRVVLYGLTRRSIYRHLRDQSAAPSAPEADAPRM' A
#
# COMPACT_ATOMS: atom_id res chain seq x y z
N MET A 1 19.88 -1.06 -9.07
CA MET A 1 18.89 -0.52 -10.01
C MET A 1 17.56 -1.11 -9.57
N TRP A 2 16.62 -0.33 -9.04
CA TRP A 2 15.32 -0.90 -8.66
C TRP A 2 14.54 -1.17 -9.94
N ASP A 3 14.32 -2.45 -10.25
CA ASP A 3 13.46 -2.87 -11.36
C ASP A 3 12.05 -2.29 -11.18
N THR A 4 11.58 -1.53 -12.16
CA THR A 4 10.22 -0.99 -12.22
C THR A 4 9.45 -1.66 -13.35
N CYS A 5 8.18 -1.96 -13.11
CA CYS A 5 7.27 -2.52 -14.12
C CYS A 5 6.08 -1.58 -14.31
N SER A 6 5.75 -1.26 -15.56
CA SER A 6 4.52 -0.55 -15.91
C SER A 6 3.33 -1.50 -15.83
N VAL A 7 2.22 -1.02 -15.25
CA VAL A 7 0.97 -1.77 -15.13
C VAL A 7 -0.19 -0.92 -15.62
N GLN A 8 -1.20 -1.56 -16.22
CA GLN A 8 -2.49 -0.93 -16.54
C GLN A 8 -3.53 -1.34 -15.50
N LEU A 9 -4.24 -0.37 -14.93
CA LEU A 9 -5.35 -0.60 -14.01
C LEU A 9 -6.65 -0.08 -14.63
N ASN A 10 -7.67 -0.94 -14.68
CA ASN A 10 -9.05 -0.54 -14.93
C ASN A 10 -9.82 -0.61 -13.62
N VAL A 11 -10.43 0.51 -13.22
CA VAL A 11 -11.20 0.62 -11.97
C VAL A 11 -12.61 1.13 -12.24
N ARG A 12 -13.56 0.67 -11.43
CA ARG A 12 -14.91 1.24 -11.40
C ARG A 12 -15.04 2.11 -10.15
N LEU A 13 -15.31 3.39 -10.36
CA LEU A 13 -15.47 4.36 -9.30
C LEU A 13 -16.94 4.83 -9.22
N PRO A 14 -17.42 5.22 -8.03
CA PRO A 14 -18.67 5.98 -7.93
C PRO A 14 -18.62 7.24 -8.79
N LYS A 15 -19.76 7.63 -9.35
CA LYS A 15 -19.87 8.71 -10.34
C LYS A 15 -19.22 10.02 -9.87
N ASP A 16 -19.38 10.35 -8.60
CA ASP A 16 -18.88 11.60 -8.03
C ASP A 16 -17.35 11.63 -7.93
N ILE A 17 -16.76 10.49 -7.56
CA ILE A 17 -15.31 10.31 -7.47
C ILE A 17 -14.69 10.24 -8.87
N ALA A 18 -15.36 9.58 -9.82
CA ALA A 18 -14.91 9.54 -11.22
C ALA A 18 -14.84 10.96 -11.82
N ARG A 19 -15.86 11.79 -11.57
CA ARG A 19 -15.88 13.19 -12.03
C ARG A 19 -14.74 14.01 -11.44
N GLN A 20 -14.50 13.89 -10.13
CA GLN A 20 -13.39 14.57 -9.47
C GLN A 20 -12.04 14.10 -10.05
N ALA A 21 -11.88 12.80 -10.30
CA ALA A 21 -10.67 12.27 -10.90
C ALA A 21 -10.43 12.84 -12.31
N GLU A 22 -11.48 12.94 -13.14
CA GLU A 22 -11.38 13.55 -14.47
C GLU A 22 -11.02 15.05 -14.42
N GLU A 23 -11.64 15.80 -13.50
CA GLU A 23 -11.34 17.23 -13.31
C GLU A 23 -9.89 17.45 -12.86
N VAL A 24 -9.43 16.67 -11.88
CA VAL A 24 -8.06 16.74 -11.39
C VAL A 24 -7.07 16.31 -12.47
N GLN A 25 -7.37 15.27 -13.24
CA GLN A 25 -6.49 14.80 -14.32
C GLN A 25 -6.29 15.84 -15.43
N LYS A 26 -7.29 16.68 -15.70
CA LYS A 26 -7.15 17.80 -16.66
C LYS A 26 -6.12 18.82 -16.20
N SER A 27 -6.04 19.08 -14.90
CA SER A 27 -5.05 20.01 -14.32
C SER A 27 -3.71 19.35 -14.00
N ASP A 28 -3.74 18.06 -13.67
CA ASP A 28 -2.60 17.29 -13.17
C ASP A 28 -2.70 15.81 -13.63
N PRO A 29 -2.13 15.48 -14.79
CA PRO A 29 -2.22 14.15 -15.39
C PRO A 29 -1.62 13.04 -14.51
N GLU A 30 -0.62 13.39 -13.68
CA GLU A 30 0.14 12.46 -12.86
C GLU A 30 -0.45 12.26 -11.45
N PHE A 31 -1.57 12.93 -11.14
CA PHE A 31 -2.19 12.86 -9.82
C PHE A 31 -2.58 11.42 -9.45
N LEU A 32 -3.27 10.71 -10.34
CA LEU A 32 -3.72 9.34 -10.08
C LEU A 32 -2.54 8.38 -9.90
N SER A 33 -1.48 8.53 -10.70
CA SER A 33 -0.24 7.77 -10.56
C SER A 33 0.34 7.93 -9.15
N ARG A 34 0.40 9.16 -8.64
CA ARG A 34 0.90 9.47 -7.28
C ARG A 34 0.00 8.91 -6.18
N VAL A 35 -1.32 9.02 -6.34
CA VAL A 35 -2.28 8.47 -5.37
C VAL A 35 -2.19 6.94 -5.32
N VAL A 36 -2.08 6.28 -6.47
CA VAL A 36 -1.92 4.81 -6.55
C VAL A 36 -0.61 4.39 -5.90
N LEU A 37 0.51 5.03 -6.25
CA LEU A 37 1.81 4.73 -5.63
C LEU A 37 1.76 4.90 -4.11
N TYR A 38 1.20 6.02 -3.64
CA TYR A 38 1.04 6.28 -2.22
C TYR A 38 0.16 5.22 -1.53
N GLY A 39 -1.00 4.90 -2.12
CA GLY A 39 -1.93 3.92 -1.58
C GLY A 39 -1.34 2.52 -1.48
N LEU A 40 -0.61 2.07 -2.51
CA LEU A 40 0.06 0.77 -2.52
C LEU A 40 1.22 0.73 -1.52
N THR A 41 2.03 1.78 -1.45
CA THR A 41 3.14 1.88 -0.50
C THR A 41 2.63 1.86 0.93
N ARG A 42 1.60 2.68 1.23
CA ARG A 42 0.95 2.70 2.55
C ARG A 42 0.41 1.33 2.92
N ARG A 43 -0.31 0.65 2.01
CA ARG A 43 -0.81 -0.71 2.26
C ARG A 43 0.31 -1.70 2.55
N SER A 44 1.41 -1.65 1.79
CA SER A 44 2.56 -2.54 1.98
C SER A 44 3.19 -2.37 3.37
N ILE A 45 3.41 -1.11 3.78
CA ILE A 45 3.97 -0.78 5.11
C ILE A 45 3.03 -1.25 6.22
N TYR A 46 1.74 -0.92 6.15
CA TYR A 46 0.78 -1.31 7.18
C TYR A 46 0.66 -2.82 7.31
N ARG A 47 0.66 -3.55 6.19
CA ARG A 47 0.69 -5.01 6.20
C ARG A 47 1.95 -5.53 6.89
N HIS A 48 3.12 -5.00 6.53
CA HIS A 48 4.38 -5.42 7.13
C HIS A 48 4.46 -5.16 8.64
N LEU A 49 4.00 -3.98 9.09
CA LEU A 49 3.93 -3.66 10.51
C LEU A 49 2.93 -4.55 11.27
N ARG A 50 1.79 -4.86 10.65
CA ARG A 50 0.79 -5.77 11.22
C ARG A 50 1.31 -7.20 11.32
N ASP A 51 2.00 -7.70 10.30
CA ASP A 51 2.57 -9.05 10.28
C ASP A 51 3.70 -9.18 11.32
N GLN A 52 4.53 -8.14 11.50
CA GLN A 52 5.52 -8.10 12.58
C GLN A 52 4.90 -8.04 13.98
N SER A 53 3.79 -7.31 14.13
CA SER A 53 3.05 -7.20 15.41
C SER A 53 2.24 -8.46 15.74
N ALA A 54 1.93 -9.29 14.73
CA ALA A 54 1.23 -10.55 14.86
C ALA A 54 2.16 -11.76 15.06
N ALA A 55 3.48 -11.58 14.95
CA ALA A 55 4.44 -12.59 15.38
C ALA A 55 4.41 -12.66 16.92
N PRO A 56 3.93 -13.76 17.53
CA PRO A 56 4.05 -13.91 18.96
C PRO A 56 5.53 -14.00 19.29
N SER A 57 6.01 -13.16 20.20
CA SER A 57 7.22 -13.42 20.97
C SER A 57 7.08 -14.84 21.52
N ALA A 58 7.83 -15.79 20.98
CA ALA A 58 7.91 -17.12 21.57
C ALA A 58 8.37 -16.93 23.02
N PRO A 59 7.64 -17.46 24.02
CA PRO A 59 8.04 -17.34 25.40
C PRO A 59 9.33 -18.14 25.62
N GLU A 60 10.22 -17.57 26.43
CA GLU A 60 11.39 -18.23 27.00
C GLU A 60 11.12 -19.70 27.35
N ALA A 61 11.86 -20.60 26.72
CA ALA A 61 12.02 -21.97 27.18
C ALA A 61 13.46 -22.42 26.90
N ASP A 62 14.42 -21.82 27.58
CA ASP A 62 15.57 -22.59 28.06
C ASP A 62 16.15 -21.95 29.33
N ALA A 63 15.57 -22.36 30.45
CA ALA A 63 16.31 -22.42 31.70
C ALA A 63 16.33 -23.87 32.15
N PRO A 64 17.46 -24.57 32.07
CA PRO A 64 17.77 -25.64 32.98
C PRO A 64 18.67 -25.08 34.08
N ARG A 65 18.09 -25.14 35.27
CA ARG A 65 18.70 -25.05 36.58
C ARG A 65 19.58 -26.30 36.79
N MET A 66 20.89 -26.11 36.97
CA MET A 66 21.84 -26.84 37.86
C MET A 66 23.28 -26.65 37.39
#